data_AF-A0A1C6CW53-F1
#
_entry.id   AF-A0A1C6CW53-F1
#
_cell.length_a   1.000
_cell.length_b   1.000
_cell.length_c   1.000
_cell.angle_alpha   90.00
_cell.angle_beta   90.00
_cell.angle_gamma   90.00
#
_symmetry.space_group_name_H-M   'P 1'
#
loop_
_entity.id
_entity.type
_entity.pdbx_description
1 polymer ?
#
loop_
_entity_poly.entity_id
_entity_poly.type
_entity_poly.pdbx_seq_one_letter_code
_entity_poly.pdbx_strand_id
1 'polypeptide(L)'
;MSVCTFIASDYPLTEIEPSQDYPLDIHIDDGTVHDGGADDNYCLYTFTDVEDYTEKRNAVYLEWNYTDGRAKQIIAYIKNALQNTDSIELWHVWLMDCYEFEDSPVVHRRTISISDLTTKHIKDIDSADIWNTPDKMHPNRPSFYCMEIKR
;
A
#
# COMPACT_ATOMS: atom_id res chain seq x y z
N MET A 1 -6.12 4.29 14.72
CA MET A 1 -5.72 4.61 13.35
C MET A 1 -4.35 4.03 13.08
N SER A 2 -4.15 3.48 11.89
CA SER A 2 -2.93 2.82 11.47
C SER A 2 -2.53 3.28 10.07
N VAL A 3 -1.28 3.02 9.71
CA VAL A 3 -0.82 3.12 8.32
C VAL A 3 -1.51 2.03 7.50
N CYS A 4 -1.92 2.36 6.28
CA CYS A 4 -2.53 1.44 5.33
C CYS A 4 -1.86 1.59 3.97
N THR A 5 -1.52 0.45 3.37
CA THR A 5 -1.12 0.37 1.97
C THR A 5 -2.27 -0.28 1.19
N PHE A 6 -2.72 0.33 0.10
CA PHE A 6 -3.80 -0.25 -0.72
C PHE A 6 -3.59 -0.03 -2.21
N ILE A 7 -4.20 -0.88 -3.03
CA ILE A 7 -4.18 -0.83 -4.49
C ILE A 7 -5.57 -0.46 -4.97
N ALA A 8 -5.67 0.57 -5.81
CA ALA A 8 -6.94 1.04 -6.37
C ALA A 8 -6.98 0.95 -7.90
N SER A 9 -8.17 0.67 -8.45
CA SER A 9 -8.38 0.45 -9.88
C SER A 9 -9.81 0.78 -10.33
N ASP A 10 -9.96 1.09 -11.61
CA ASP A 10 -11.27 1.19 -12.27
C ASP A 10 -11.87 -0.18 -12.62
N TYR A 11 -11.08 -1.25 -12.51
CA TYR A 11 -11.50 -2.62 -12.70
C TYR A 11 -11.54 -3.37 -11.36
N PRO A 12 -12.47 -4.32 -11.15
CA PRO A 12 -12.50 -5.12 -9.93
C PRO A 12 -11.17 -5.82 -9.65
N LEU A 13 -10.72 -5.71 -8.40
CA LEU A 13 -9.47 -6.29 -7.92
C LEU A 13 -9.77 -7.59 -7.15
N THR A 14 -8.94 -8.60 -7.35
CA THR A 14 -9.13 -9.93 -6.73
C THR A 14 -8.47 -9.96 -5.35
N GLU A 15 -9.18 -10.51 -4.36
CA GLU A 15 -8.62 -10.80 -3.04
C GLU A 15 -7.62 -11.95 -3.10
N ILE A 16 -6.64 -11.95 -2.19
CA ILE A 16 -5.60 -12.97 -2.08
C ILE A 16 -5.45 -13.33 -0.61
N GLU A 17 -5.38 -14.62 -0.35
CA GLU A 17 -4.97 -15.16 0.94
C GLU A 17 -3.72 -16.05 0.77
N PRO A 18 -2.90 -16.19 1.81
CA PRO A 18 -1.80 -17.14 1.83
C PRO A 18 -2.26 -18.56 1.54
N SER A 19 -1.40 -19.37 0.92
CA SER A 19 -1.75 -20.76 0.58
C SER A 19 -1.86 -21.69 1.79
N GLN A 20 -1.32 -21.26 2.93
CA GLN A 20 -1.30 -21.98 4.19
C GLN A 20 -1.12 -20.99 5.35
N ASP A 21 -1.38 -21.46 6.57
CA ASP A 21 -1.08 -20.69 7.78
C ASP A 21 0.43 -20.62 8.02
N TYR A 22 0.94 -19.41 8.23
CA TYR A 22 2.34 -19.18 8.57
C TYR A 22 2.48 -18.84 10.06
N PRO A 23 3.31 -19.57 10.83
CA PRO A 23 3.53 -19.25 12.24
C PRO A 23 4.26 -17.91 12.39
N LEU A 24 3.90 -17.17 13.43
CA LEU A 24 4.57 -15.94 13.83
C LEU A 24 5.56 -16.23 14.95
N ASP A 25 6.83 -15.92 14.71
CA ASP A 25 7.88 -15.97 15.72
C ASP A 25 8.02 -14.59 16.36
N ILE A 26 7.61 -14.49 17.63
CA ILE A 26 7.70 -13.24 18.40
C ILE A 26 8.87 -13.34 19.37
N HIS A 27 9.91 -12.57 19.12
CA HIS A 27 11.06 -12.45 20.00
C HIS A 27 10.81 -11.35 21.02
N ILE A 28 10.41 -11.75 22.23
CA ILE A 28 9.99 -10.82 23.29
C ILE A 28 11.16 -9.92 23.75
N ASP A 29 12.38 -10.45 23.77
CA ASP A 29 13.55 -9.77 24.32
C ASP A 29 13.99 -8.55 23.48
N ASP A 30 13.81 -8.59 22.16
CA ASP A 30 14.15 -7.50 21.25
C ASP A 30 12.93 -6.85 20.58
N GLY A 31 11.72 -7.34 20.87
CA GLY A 31 10.47 -6.81 20.34
C GLY A 31 10.28 -7.07 18.84
N THR A 32 11.00 -8.05 18.27
CA THR A 32 10.89 -8.36 16.84
C THR A 32 9.84 -9.42 16.56
N VAL A 33 9.19 -9.32 15.41
CA VAL A 33 8.22 -10.29 14.89
C VAL A 33 8.73 -10.78 13.54
N HIS A 34 8.84 -12.09 13.39
CA HIS A 34 9.26 -12.75 12.16
C HIS A 34 8.15 -13.67 11.64
N ASP A 35 7.79 -13.51 10.37
CA ASP A 35 6.71 -14.24 9.71
C ASP A 35 7.22 -15.33 8.74
N GLY A 36 8.49 -15.72 8.91
CA GLY A 36 9.18 -16.70 8.06
C GLY A 36 9.57 -16.21 6.65
N GLY A 37 9.10 -15.04 6.21
CA GLY A 37 9.51 -14.44 4.93
C GLY A 37 8.99 -15.14 3.68
N ALA A 38 8.00 -16.04 3.79
CA ALA A 38 7.42 -16.73 2.64
C ALA A 38 6.75 -15.74 1.65
N ASP A 39 6.98 -15.94 0.35
CA ASP A 39 6.62 -14.98 -0.70
C ASP A 39 5.11 -14.82 -0.90
N ASP A 40 4.31 -15.81 -0.53
CA ASP A 40 2.84 -15.82 -0.57
C ASP A 40 2.20 -15.47 0.79
N ASN A 41 2.98 -15.21 1.83
CA ASN A 41 2.48 -14.79 3.13
C ASN A 41 2.14 -13.29 3.13
N TYR A 42 1.06 -12.95 2.43
CA TYR A 42 0.40 -11.63 2.44
C TYR A 42 -1.07 -11.80 2.10
N CYS A 43 -1.87 -10.81 2.47
CA CYS A 43 -3.27 -10.77 2.10
C CYS A 43 -3.60 -9.53 1.27
N LEU A 44 -4.56 -9.69 0.36
CA LEU A 44 -5.27 -8.59 -0.29
C LEU A 44 -6.75 -8.75 0.02
N TYR A 45 -7.32 -7.77 0.70
CA TYR A 45 -8.73 -7.79 1.09
C TYR A 45 -9.42 -6.52 0.60
N THR A 46 -10.72 -6.63 0.28
CA THR A 46 -11.52 -5.50 -0.18
C THR A 46 -11.37 -4.29 0.73
N PHE A 47 -11.07 -3.13 0.14
CA PHE A 47 -10.98 -1.85 0.83
C PHE A 47 -12.16 -0.97 0.42
N THR A 48 -13.05 -0.68 1.36
CA THR A 48 -14.34 -0.02 1.09
C THR A 48 -14.25 1.49 0.97
N ASP A 49 -13.26 2.10 1.64
CA ASP A 49 -13.21 3.55 1.84
C ASP A 49 -12.36 4.25 0.77
N VAL A 50 -12.26 3.64 -0.43
CA VAL A 50 -11.40 4.11 -1.53
C VAL A 50 -11.77 5.52 -2.02
N GLU A 51 -13.05 5.88 -1.92
CA GLU A 51 -13.59 7.17 -2.38
C GLU A 51 -13.04 8.37 -1.60
N ASP A 52 -12.53 8.15 -0.38
CA ASP A 52 -11.90 9.20 0.42
C ASP A 52 -10.51 9.60 -0.11
N TYR A 53 -9.91 8.76 -0.96
CA TYR A 53 -8.51 8.92 -1.40
C TYR A 53 -8.36 9.12 -2.90
N THR A 54 -9.26 8.56 -3.72
CA THR A 54 -9.13 8.57 -5.17
C THR A 54 -10.47 8.46 -5.90
N GLU A 55 -10.46 8.78 -7.20
CA GLU A 55 -11.60 8.62 -8.11
C GLU A 55 -11.79 7.16 -8.59
N LYS A 56 -10.82 6.28 -8.32
CA LYS A 56 -10.91 4.83 -8.61
C LYS A 56 -12.03 4.20 -7.77
N ARG A 57 -12.71 3.19 -8.33
CA ARG A 57 -13.93 2.62 -7.73
C ARG A 57 -13.72 1.34 -6.93
N ASN A 58 -12.61 0.64 -7.16
CA ASN A 58 -12.33 -0.64 -6.53
C ASN A 58 -10.97 -0.53 -5.83
N ALA A 59 -10.85 -1.13 -4.64
CA ALA A 59 -9.57 -1.24 -3.97
C ALA A 59 -9.45 -2.52 -3.16
N VAL A 60 -8.20 -2.93 -2.95
CA VAL A 60 -7.81 -3.93 -1.95
C VAL A 60 -6.71 -3.35 -1.07
N TYR A 61 -6.80 -3.53 0.25
CA TYR A 61 -5.70 -3.19 1.15
C TYR A 61 -4.72 -4.37 1.23
N LEU A 62 -3.45 -4.03 1.39
CA LEU A 62 -2.33 -4.96 1.43
C LEU A 62 -1.86 -5.14 2.87
N GLU A 63 -2.07 -6.34 3.40
CA GLU A 63 -1.54 -6.76 4.69
C GLU A 63 -0.33 -7.65 4.47
N TRP A 64 0.85 -7.18 4.86
CA TRP A 64 2.11 -7.85 4.60
C TRP A 64 3.25 -7.32 5.48
N ASN A 65 4.36 -8.04 5.51
CA ASN A 65 5.68 -7.47 5.79
C ASN A 65 6.49 -7.46 4.50
N TYR A 66 7.14 -6.35 4.16
CA TYR A 66 7.89 -6.26 2.91
C TYR A 66 8.98 -7.33 2.80
N THR A 67 8.98 -8.04 1.67
CA THR A 67 10.14 -8.77 1.14
C THR A 67 10.25 -8.54 -0.37
N ASP A 68 11.44 -8.70 -0.94
CA ASP A 68 11.60 -8.62 -2.40
C ASP A 68 10.74 -9.66 -3.14
N GLY A 69 10.51 -10.83 -2.54
CA GLY A 69 9.70 -11.90 -3.12
C GLY A 69 8.22 -11.57 -3.14
N ARG A 70 7.67 -11.08 -2.02
CA ARG A 70 6.29 -10.57 -1.95
C ARG A 70 6.09 -9.39 -2.90
N ALA A 71 7.05 -8.45 -2.95
CA ALA A 71 6.98 -7.31 -3.83
C ALA A 71 6.92 -7.72 -5.32
N LYS A 72 7.62 -8.79 -5.71
CA LYS A 72 7.49 -9.37 -7.06
C LYS A 72 6.09 -9.94 -7.31
N GLN A 73 5.47 -10.58 -6.32
CA GLN A 73 4.09 -11.06 -6.45
C GLN A 73 3.11 -9.89 -6.62
N ILE A 74 3.26 -8.82 -5.85
CA ILE A 74 2.45 -7.60 -6.00
C ILE A 74 2.64 -6.96 -7.39
N ILE A 75 3.86 -6.90 -7.91
CA ILE A 75 4.11 -6.41 -9.29
C ILE A 75 3.41 -7.31 -10.32
N ALA A 76 3.45 -8.63 -10.14
CA ALA A 76 2.75 -9.57 -11.02
C ALA A 76 1.23 -9.39 -10.96
N TYR A 77 0.68 -9.17 -9.77
CA TYR A 77 -0.73 -8.86 -9.54
C TYR A 77 -1.15 -7.58 -10.28
N ILE A 78 -0.39 -6.49 -10.09
CA ILE A 78 -0.61 -5.20 -10.76
C ILE A 78 -0.55 -5.38 -12.29
N LYS A 79 0.45 -6.11 -12.80
CA LYS A 79 0.58 -6.40 -14.23
C LYS A 79 -0.63 -7.16 -14.80
N ASN A 80 -1.19 -8.09 -14.04
CA ASN A 80 -2.39 -8.83 -14.44
C ASN A 80 -3.62 -7.91 -14.46
N ALA A 81 -3.81 -7.09 -13.43
CA ALA A 81 -4.93 -6.15 -13.37
C ALA A 81 -4.88 -5.09 -14.48
N LEU A 82 -3.68 -4.60 -14.85
CA LEU A 82 -3.45 -3.69 -15.99
C LEU A 82 -3.79 -4.29 -17.36
N GLN A 83 -4.14 -5.57 -17.46
CA GLN A 83 -4.71 -6.12 -18.69
C GLN A 83 -6.13 -5.60 -18.95
N ASN A 84 -6.84 -5.14 -17.92
CA ASN A 84 -8.25 -4.74 -17.96
C ASN A 84 -8.48 -3.26 -17.62
N THR A 85 -7.43 -2.51 -17.30
CA THR A 85 -7.49 -1.08 -16.95
C THR A 85 -6.22 -0.37 -17.42
N ASP A 86 -6.31 0.93 -17.68
CA ASP A 86 -5.19 1.73 -18.18
C ASP A 86 -4.19 2.12 -17.07
N SER A 87 -4.67 2.24 -15.83
CA SER A 87 -3.83 2.57 -14.68
C SER A 87 -4.34 2.00 -13.36
N ILE A 88 -3.38 1.72 -12.49
CA ILE A 88 -3.57 1.31 -11.09
C ILE A 88 -2.88 2.32 -10.20
N GLU A 89 -3.43 2.59 -9.03
CA GLU A 89 -2.77 3.41 -8.01
C GLU A 89 -2.37 2.56 -6.81
N LEU A 90 -1.10 2.63 -6.41
CA LEU A 90 -0.63 2.10 -5.14
C LEU A 90 -0.52 3.25 -4.14
N TRP A 91 -1.26 3.15 -3.05
CA TRP A 91 -1.39 4.16 -2.02
C TRP A 91 -0.74 3.70 -0.72
N HIS A 92 -0.15 4.65 0.01
CA HIS A 92 0.34 4.49 1.37
C HIS A 92 -0.09 5.70 2.20
N VAL A 93 -0.98 5.48 3.16
CA VAL A 93 -1.76 6.52 3.84
C VAL A 93 -1.90 6.25 5.34
N TRP A 94 -2.27 7.28 6.09
CA TRP A 94 -2.84 7.10 7.42
C TRP A 94 -4.35 6.91 7.27
N LEU A 95 -4.91 5.83 7.81
CA LEU A 95 -6.36 5.72 7.89
C LEU A 95 -6.87 6.78 8.86
N MET A 96 -7.59 7.76 8.33
CA MET A 96 -8.17 8.85 9.09
C MET A 96 -9.69 8.73 9.11
N ASP A 97 -10.29 9.05 10.25
CA ASP A 97 -11.65 9.56 10.24
C ASP A 97 -11.57 11.00 9.69
N CYS A 98 -12.31 11.29 8.62
CA CYS A 98 -12.30 12.53 7.84
C CYS A 98 -12.67 13.83 8.62
N TYR A 99 -12.74 13.75 9.96
CA TYR A 99 -13.04 14.84 10.88
C TYR A 99 -11.92 15.15 11.88
N GLU A 100 -10.79 14.44 11.85
CA GLU A 100 -9.78 14.52 12.92
C GLU A 100 -8.73 15.62 12.77
N PHE A 101 -8.59 16.25 11.60
CA PHE A 101 -7.63 17.35 11.42
C PHE A 101 -8.28 18.55 10.71
N GLU A 102 -7.87 19.74 11.13
CA GLU A 102 -8.28 21.01 10.50
C GLU A 102 -7.75 21.13 9.05
N ASP A 103 -6.67 20.41 8.72
CA ASP A 103 -6.00 20.43 7.42
C ASP A 103 -6.00 19.05 6.74
N SER A 104 -6.38 19.00 5.47
CA SER A 104 -6.33 17.78 4.64
C SER A 104 -4.88 17.27 4.47
N PRO A 105 -4.63 15.97 4.33
CA PRO A 105 -3.27 15.41 4.12
C PRO A 105 -2.50 16.06 2.95
N VAL A 106 -1.16 16.04 3.01
CA VAL A 106 -0.32 16.38 1.85
C VAL A 106 -0.21 15.15 0.95
N VAL A 107 -0.72 15.22 -0.27
CA VAL A 107 -0.67 14.08 -1.21
C VAL A 107 0.51 14.21 -2.16
N HIS A 108 1.47 13.29 -2.06
CA HIS A 108 2.60 13.14 -2.96
C HIS A 108 2.26 12.15 -4.07
N ARG A 109 2.15 12.63 -5.30
CA ARG A 109 1.84 11.81 -6.47
C ARG A 109 3.05 11.62 -7.37
N ARG A 110 3.24 10.39 -7.85
CA ARG A 110 4.16 10.07 -8.95
C ARG A 110 3.50 9.10 -9.93
N THR A 111 3.98 9.10 -11.17
CA THR A 111 3.53 8.18 -12.22
C THR A 111 4.71 7.38 -12.75
N ILE A 112 4.51 6.09 -13.00
CA ILE A 112 5.52 5.18 -13.56
C ILE A 112 4.88 4.21 -14.57
N SER A 113 5.63 3.74 -15.57
CA SER A 113 5.18 2.64 -16.43
C SER A 113 5.41 1.29 -15.75
N ILE A 114 4.54 0.31 -16.00
CA ILE A 114 4.69 -1.07 -15.54
C ILE A 114 6.00 -1.71 -16.00
N SER A 115 6.59 -1.26 -17.12
CA SER A 115 7.91 -1.73 -17.57
C SER A 115 9.06 -1.30 -16.68
N ASP A 116 8.90 -0.15 -16.00
CA ASP A 116 9.93 0.47 -15.16
C ASP A 116 9.71 0.16 -13.67
N LEU A 117 8.57 -0.44 -13.33
CA LEU A 117 8.24 -0.80 -11.96
C LEU A 117 9.18 -1.89 -11.43
N THR A 118 9.71 -1.68 -10.22
CA THR A 118 10.66 -2.60 -9.57
C THR A 118 10.29 -2.76 -8.10
N THR A 119 10.85 -3.79 -7.44
CA THR A 119 10.62 -4.01 -6.00
C THR A 119 11.14 -2.85 -5.15
N LYS A 120 12.12 -2.09 -5.64
CA LYS A 120 12.59 -0.86 -5.01
C LYS A 120 11.49 0.20 -4.96
N HIS A 121 10.74 0.39 -6.04
CA HIS A 121 9.64 1.35 -6.06
C HIS A 121 8.53 0.97 -5.06
N ILE A 122 8.26 -0.33 -4.89
CA ILE A 122 7.33 -0.84 -3.89
C ILE A 122 7.88 -0.62 -2.47
N LYS A 123 9.18 -0.88 -2.25
CA LYS A 123 9.82 -0.61 -0.96
C LYS A 123 9.74 0.86 -0.57
N ASP A 124 10.09 1.73 -1.51
CA ASP A 124 10.15 3.18 -1.29
C ASP A 124 8.79 3.74 -0.87
N ILE A 125 7.68 3.17 -1.35
CA ILE A 125 6.34 3.61 -0.94
C ILE A 125 5.90 2.98 0.39
N ASP A 126 6.20 1.69 0.60
CA ASP A 126 5.84 0.95 1.82
C ASP A 126 6.59 1.47 3.07
N SER A 127 7.83 1.92 2.88
CA SER A 127 8.64 2.51 3.95
C SER A 127 8.54 4.04 4.01
N ALA A 128 7.59 4.66 3.29
CA ALA A 128 7.49 6.11 3.25
C ALA A 128 6.93 6.64 4.57
N ASP A 129 7.67 7.53 5.23
CA ASP A 129 7.21 8.08 6.49
C ASP A 129 5.97 8.98 6.31
N ILE A 130 4.87 8.59 6.94
CA ILE A 130 3.61 9.35 6.97
C ILE A 130 3.74 10.64 7.80
N TRP A 131 4.54 10.62 8.88
CA TRP A 131 4.58 11.65 9.91
C TRP A 131 5.92 12.41 10.01
N ASN A 132 6.73 12.43 8.94
CA ASN A 132 8.12 12.89 9.02
C ASN A 132 8.45 14.11 8.14
N THR A 133 7.44 14.77 7.57
CA THR A 133 7.64 16.08 6.96
C THR A 133 7.40 17.13 8.05
N PRO A 134 8.44 17.78 8.62
CA PRO A 134 8.22 18.90 9.53
C PRO A 134 7.74 20.08 8.71
N ASP A 135 6.47 20.08 8.34
CA ASP A 135 5.78 21.32 8.07
C ASP A 135 5.74 22.06 9.40
N LYS A 136 6.67 23.02 9.56
CA LYS A 136 6.74 23.84 10.77
C LYS A 136 5.46 24.66 10.98
N MET A 137 4.64 24.84 9.94
CA MET A 137 3.32 25.47 10.05
C MET A 137 2.23 24.47 10.48
N HIS A 138 2.34 23.19 10.09
CA HIS A 138 1.31 22.16 10.34
C HIS A 138 1.93 20.82 10.78
N PRO A 139 2.49 20.74 12.01
CA PRO A 139 3.20 19.55 12.50
C PRO A 139 2.34 18.30 12.67
N ASN A 140 1.00 18.46 12.64
CA ASN A 140 0.02 17.39 12.78
C ASN A 140 -0.63 17.00 11.44
N ARG A 141 -0.01 17.35 10.31
CA ARG A 141 -0.54 17.03 8.97
C ARG A 141 0.18 15.81 8.38
N PRO A 142 -0.52 14.70 8.10
CA PRO A 142 0.12 13.52 7.51
C PRO A 142 0.45 13.71 6.03
N SER A 143 1.46 12.98 5.57
CA SER A 143 1.83 12.84 4.15
C SER A 143 1.29 11.53 3.59
N PHE A 144 0.52 11.60 2.51
CA PHE A 144 0.01 10.44 1.77
C PHE A 144 0.80 10.28 0.48
N TYR A 145 1.09 9.04 0.11
CA TYR A 145 1.86 8.74 -1.09
C TYR A 145 1.02 7.92 -2.06
N CYS A 146 1.02 8.34 -3.32
CA CYS A 146 0.35 7.66 -4.40
C CYS A 146 1.30 7.48 -5.57
N MET A 147 1.44 6.23 -6.02
CA MET A 147 2.14 5.87 -7.24
C MET A 147 1.13 5.34 -8.25
N GLU A 148 0.84 6.12 -9.27
CA GLU A 148 0.06 5.68 -10.43
C GLU A 148 0.96 4.86 -11.36
N ILE A 149 0.56 3.63 -11.65
CA ILE A 149 1.27 2.68 -12.49
C ILE A 149 0.45 2.50 -13.76
N LYS A 150 1.03 2.89 -14.89
CA LYS A 150 0.40 2.83 -16.22
C LYS A 150 0.90 1.65 -17.02
N ARG A 151 0.03 1.14 -17.90
CA ARG A 151 0.37 0.08 -18.84
C ARG A 151 1.54 0.44 -19.77
#